data_AF-A0A2P5A6M1-F1
#
_entry.id   AF-A0A2P5A6M1-F1
#
_cell.length_a   1.000
_cell.length_b   1.000
_cell.length_c   1.000
_cell.angle_alpha   90.00
_cell.angle_beta   90.00
_cell.angle_gamma   90.00
#
_symmetry.space_group_name_H-M   'P 1'
#
loop_
_entity.id
_entity.type
_entity.pdbx_description
1 polymer ?
#
loop_
_entity_poly.entity_id
_entity_poly.type
_entity_poly.pdbx_seq_one_letter_code
_entity_poly.pdbx_strand_id
1 'polypeptide(L)'
;MWKLKIAEGGPWLNTVNNHIGRQFWEFHPDAGTPEELAQVERVREEFKKNRFRTKQSADLLMRMQLTKENPYDPIPPPVKVNKIEEITEDAITTTLRRALSFFSSIQAHDGHWPAECAAGLTFLPPLVIVLYISGSLNAVFGPEHRKEVIRYIYNHQNEDGGWGQHVEGPSTMFGSAESYITLRLLGEGPADGEDNAVARGRKWILDHGGVVGIPSWGKFWLTVFPSLQILINYLHI
;
A
#
# COMPACT_ATOMS: atom_id res chain seq x y z
N MET A 1 -5.52 3.73 16.32
CA MET A 1 -4.38 4.14 15.47
C MET A 1 -3.57 2.93 15.01
N TRP A 2 -3.03 2.96 13.80
CA TRP A 2 -2.06 1.95 13.31
C TRP A 2 -0.68 2.15 13.94
N LYS A 3 -0.05 1.08 14.39
CA LYS A 3 1.30 1.07 14.95
C LYS A 3 2.22 0.17 14.12
N LEU A 4 3.42 0.67 13.84
CA LEU A 4 4.46 -0.13 13.23
C LEU A 4 5.10 -1.01 14.30
N LYS A 5 5.13 -2.31 14.06
CA LYS A 5 5.83 -3.29 14.90
C LYS A 5 7.09 -3.73 14.20
N ILE A 6 8.20 -3.74 14.92
CA ILE A 6 9.55 -4.03 14.42
C ILE A 6 10.16 -5.14 15.26
N ALA A 7 10.79 -6.12 14.60
CA ALA A 7 11.46 -7.24 15.25
C ALA A 7 10.60 -8.04 16.24
N GLU A 8 9.27 -7.93 16.14
CA GLU A 8 8.31 -8.65 16.98
C GLU A 8 7.87 -9.97 16.35
N GLY A 9 7.71 -10.98 17.21
CA GLY A 9 7.26 -12.33 16.89
C GLY A 9 5.77 -12.56 17.16
N GLY A 10 5.34 -13.82 17.09
CA GLY A 10 3.99 -14.24 17.46
C GLY A 10 3.90 -15.76 17.57
N PRO A 11 2.81 -16.32 18.14
CA PRO A 11 2.68 -17.76 18.39
C PRO A 11 2.89 -18.64 17.14
N TRP A 12 2.63 -18.09 15.96
CA TRP A 12 2.73 -18.77 14.66
C TRP A 12 3.87 -18.25 13.79
N LEU A 13 4.79 -17.50 14.38
CA LEU A 13 5.85 -16.83 13.64
C LEU A 13 7.22 -17.23 14.21
N ASN A 14 7.93 -18.07 13.46
CA ASN A 14 9.29 -18.51 13.80
C ASN A 14 10.27 -17.96 12.76
N THR A 15 11.43 -17.49 13.22
CA THR A 15 12.51 -17.02 12.35
C THR A 15 13.86 -17.49 12.88
N VAL A 16 14.84 -17.61 11.99
CA VAL A 16 16.21 -18.02 12.36
C VAL A 16 17.08 -16.84 12.82
N ASN A 17 16.56 -15.61 12.73
CA ASN A 17 17.28 -14.37 13.00
C ASN A 17 16.58 -13.49 14.05
N ASN A 18 15.77 -14.09 14.93
CA ASN A 18 15.02 -13.38 15.98
C ASN A 18 14.20 -12.19 15.45
N HIS A 19 13.60 -12.34 14.27
CA HIS A 19 12.74 -11.36 13.60
C HIS A 19 13.43 -10.06 13.17
N ILE A 20 14.77 -9.96 13.26
CA ILE A 20 15.51 -8.77 12.82
C ILE A 20 15.18 -8.45 11.35
N GLY A 21 14.91 -7.18 11.07
CA GLY A 21 14.51 -6.67 9.76
C GLY A 21 13.04 -6.88 9.40
N ARG A 22 12.24 -7.47 10.31
CA ARG A 22 10.81 -7.65 10.10
C ARG A 22 10.05 -6.42 10.55
N GLN A 23 9.06 -6.03 9.75
CA GLN A 23 8.07 -5.03 10.09
C GLN A 23 6.65 -5.52 9.76
N PHE A 24 5.66 -5.08 10.54
CA PHE A 24 4.24 -5.23 10.23
C PHE A 24 3.41 -4.15 10.92
N TRP A 25 2.16 -3.97 10.48
CA TRP A 25 1.25 -2.99 11.05
C TRP A 25 0.21 -3.67 11.93
N GLU A 26 -0.03 -3.12 13.12
CA GLU A 26 -1.08 -3.55 14.04
C GLU A 26 -2.02 -2.39 14.35
N PHE A 27 -3.33 -2.63 14.37
CA PHE A 27 -4.29 -1.61 14.72
C PHE A 27 -4.63 -1.66 16.21
N HIS A 28 -4.45 -0.54 16.90
CA HIS A 28 -4.84 -0.38 18.30
C HIS A 28 -5.97 0.63 18.43
N PRO A 29 -7.20 0.23 18.81
CA PRO A 29 -8.36 1.14 18.84
C PRO A 29 -8.17 2.32 19.79
N ASP A 30 -7.56 2.08 20.95
CA ASP A 30 -7.40 3.08 22.01
C ASP A 30 -6.06 3.85 21.95
N ALA A 31 -5.27 3.63 20.89
CA ALA A 31 -4.00 4.31 20.71
C ALA A 31 -4.14 5.59 19.89
N GLY A 32 -3.30 6.57 20.22
CA GLY A 32 -3.13 7.85 19.51
C GLY A 32 -3.82 9.01 20.24
N THR A 33 -3.15 10.15 20.35
CA THR A 33 -3.81 11.38 20.83
C THR A 33 -4.75 11.93 19.75
N PRO A 34 -5.73 12.79 20.10
CA PRO A 34 -6.57 13.45 19.10
C PRO A 34 -5.77 14.17 18.00
N GLU A 35 -4.63 14.76 18.35
CA GLU A 35 -3.73 15.46 17.43
C GLU A 35 -3.05 14.50 16.46
N GLU A 36 -2.57 13.35 16.96
CA GLU A 36 -1.93 12.30 16.15
C GLU A 36 -2.95 11.69 15.18
N LEU A 37 -4.15 11.36 15.66
CA LEU A 37 -5.23 10.84 14.84
C LEU A 37 -5.63 11.85 13.75
N ALA A 38 -5.75 13.13 14.10
CA ALA A 38 -6.02 14.18 13.14
C ALA A 38 -4.88 14.33 12.12
N GLN A 39 -3.62 14.12 12.52
CA GLN A 39 -2.49 14.12 11.59
C GLN A 39 -2.53 12.96 10.61
N VAL A 40 -2.86 11.76 11.09
CA VAL A 40 -3.06 10.56 10.26
C VAL A 40 -4.15 10.79 9.21
N GLU A 41 -5.28 11.37 9.60
CA GLU A 41 -6.37 11.67 8.65
C GLU A 41 -5.97 12.77 7.66
N ARG A 42 -5.23 13.80 8.10
CA ARG A 42 -4.70 14.83 7.17
C ARG A 42 -3.82 14.23 6.08
N VAL A 43 -2.88 13.34 6.43
CA VAL A 43 -2.00 12.73 5.42
C VAL A 43 -2.74 11.76 4.50
N ARG A 44 -3.78 11.07 4.99
CA ARG A 44 -4.65 10.22 4.16
C ARG A 44 -5.38 11.05 3.11
N GLU A 45 -5.99 12.15 3.54
CA GLU A 45 -6.71 13.06 2.65
C GLU A 45 -5.77 13.74 1.64
N GLU A 46 -4.58 14.14 2.09
CA GLU A 46 -3.57 14.72 1.20
C GLU A 46 -3.07 13.72 0.15
N PHE A 47 -2.80 12.47 0.55
CA PHE A 47 -2.44 11.41 -0.39
C PHE A 47 -3.56 11.18 -1.39
N LYS A 48 -4.81 11.03 -0.93
CA LYS A 48 -5.97 10.85 -1.80
C LYS A 48 -6.14 12.00 -2.79
N LYS A 49 -5.98 13.26 -2.38
CA LYS A 49 -6.06 14.43 -3.28
C LYS A 49 -4.96 14.42 -4.35
N ASN A 50 -3.77 13.95 -3.99
CA ASN A 50 -2.60 13.96 -4.88
C ASN A 50 -2.35 12.62 -5.59
N ARG A 51 -3.19 11.61 -5.38
CA ARG A 51 -3.00 10.23 -5.85
C ARG A 51 -2.76 10.07 -7.35
N PHE A 52 -3.18 11.04 -8.18
CA PHE A 52 -2.94 11.00 -9.62
C PHE A 52 -1.60 11.66 -10.03
N ARG A 53 -1.02 12.49 -9.17
CA ARG A 53 0.27 13.16 -9.38
C ARG A 53 1.42 12.45 -8.68
N THR A 54 1.17 11.89 -7.50
CA THR A 54 2.14 11.19 -6.68
C THR A 54 1.54 9.87 -6.25
N LYS A 55 2.03 8.78 -6.87
CA LYS A 55 1.51 7.42 -6.68
C LYS A 55 2.07 6.72 -5.44
N GLN A 56 3.21 7.18 -4.94
CA GLN A 56 3.89 6.62 -3.77
C GLN A 56 3.37 7.26 -2.49
N SER A 57 3.18 6.48 -1.42
CA SER A 57 2.71 6.98 -0.11
C SER A 57 3.72 7.90 0.59
N ALA A 58 4.97 7.91 0.11
CA ALA A 58 6.13 8.52 0.73
C ALA A 58 6.37 8.05 2.18
N ASP A 59 5.79 6.89 2.55
CA ASP A 59 6.06 6.23 3.82
C ASP A 59 5.72 7.09 5.05
N LEU A 60 4.85 8.10 4.88
CA LEU A 60 4.65 9.17 5.85
C LEU A 60 4.22 8.68 7.22
N LEU A 61 3.32 7.69 7.28
CA LEU A 61 2.82 7.14 8.54
C LEU A 61 3.93 6.42 9.32
N MET A 62 4.80 5.69 8.64
CA MET A 62 5.94 5.01 9.24
C MET A 62 6.99 6.03 9.71
N ARG A 63 7.32 7.02 8.86
CA ARG A 63 8.28 8.08 9.21
C ARG A 63 7.83 8.89 10.42
N MET A 64 6.54 9.20 10.53
CA MET A 64 5.98 9.90 11.70
C MET A 64 6.23 9.14 13.01
N GLN A 65 6.14 7.81 13.01
CA GLN A 65 6.36 7.00 14.21
C GLN A 65 7.85 6.88 14.53
N LEU A 66 8.68 6.56 13.55
CA LEU A 66 10.12 6.40 13.77
C LEU A 66 10.81 7.70 14.17
N THR A 67 10.47 8.83 13.55
CA THR A 67 11.05 10.13 13.93
C THR A 67 10.61 10.56 15.34
N LYS A 68 9.44 10.11 15.81
CA LYS A 68 9.01 10.33 17.20
C LYS A 68 9.81 9.46 18.18
N GLU A 69 10.12 8.23 17.81
CA GLU A 69 10.88 7.27 18.64
C GLU A 69 12.38 7.53 18.65
N ASN A 70 12.92 8.13 17.57
CA ASN A 70 14.33 8.46 17.41
C ASN A 70 14.54 9.99 17.47
N PRO A 71 14.69 10.60 18.67
CA PRO A 71 14.96 12.02 18.78
C PRO A 71 16.35 12.32 18.19
N TYR A 72 16.37 12.93 17.02
CA TYR A 72 17.57 13.38 16.33
C TYR A 72 17.60 14.90 16.21
N ASP A 73 18.79 15.45 15.99
CA ASP A 73 18.94 16.87 15.70
C ASP A 73 18.10 17.27 14.48
N PRO A 74 17.51 18.48 14.47
CA PRO A 74 16.74 18.97 13.34
C PRO A 74 17.52 18.84 12.03
N ILE A 75 16.87 18.30 11.00
CA ILE A 75 17.45 18.19 9.65
C ILE A 75 17.78 19.62 9.17
N PRO A 76 19.06 19.93 8.86
CA PRO A 76 19.47 21.27 8.40
C PRO A 76 18.65 21.71 7.17
N PRO A 77 18.44 23.01 6.89
CA PRO A 77 17.65 23.45 5.73
C PRO A 77 18.27 23.07 4.37
N PRO A 78 17.46 22.88 3.30
CA PRO A 78 17.96 22.40 2.01
C PRO A 78 18.78 23.49 1.31
N VAL A 79 19.92 23.10 0.73
CA VAL A 79 20.69 23.95 -0.17
C VAL A 79 20.26 23.67 -1.60
N LYS A 80 19.77 24.68 -2.31
CA LYS A 80 19.43 24.57 -3.73
C LYS A 80 20.65 24.95 -4.55
N VAL A 81 21.08 24.02 -5.41
CA VAL A 81 22.15 24.27 -6.38
C VAL A 81 21.53 24.29 -7.77
N ASN A 82 21.69 25.38 -8.51
CA ASN A 82 21.03 25.58 -9.81
C ASN A 82 21.90 25.12 -10.99
N LYS A 83 23.23 25.08 -10.81
CA LYS A 83 24.21 24.68 -11.82
C LYS A 83 25.31 23.83 -11.21
N ILE A 84 25.82 22.87 -11.98
CA ILE A 84 26.87 21.94 -11.53
C ILE A 84 28.16 22.69 -11.13
N GLU A 85 28.47 23.80 -11.82
CA GLU A 85 29.64 24.65 -11.56
C GLU A 85 29.57 25.40 -10.21
N GLU A 86 28.39 25.49 -9.59
CA GLU A 86 28.14 26.17 -8.31
C GLU A 86 28.14 25.20 -7.12
N ILE A 87 28.48 23.92 -7.33
CA ILE A 87 28.56 22.94 -6.24
C ILE A 87 29.77 23.26 -5.36
N THR A 88 29.51 23.84 -4.19
CA THR A 88 30.52 24.12 -3.16
C THR A 88 30.67 22.95 -2.18
N GLU A 89 31.82 22.88 -1.50
CA GLU A 89 32.05 21.91 -0.43
C GLU A 89 31.01 22.05 0.69
N ASP A 90 30.62 23.28 1.03
CA ASP A 90 29.56 23.56 2.02
C ASP A 90 28.20 23.02 1.59
N ALA A 91 27.85 23.16 0.30
CA ALA A 91 26.60 22.63 -0.25
C ALA A 91 26.58 21.10 -0.20
N ILE A 92 27.71 20.45 -0.55
CA ILE A 92 27.87 18.99 -0.45
C ILE A 92 27.75 18.55 1.02
N THR A 93 28.51 19.18 1.92
CA THR A 93 28.55 18.84 3.35
C THR A 93 27.17 19.00 3.99
N THR A 94 26.46 20.08 3.68
CA THR A 94 25.10 20.31 4.17
C THR A 94 24.12 19.27 3.63
N THR A 95 24.22 18.93 2.34
CA THR A 95 23.37 17.91 1.71
C THR A 95 23.63 16.52 2.30
N LEU A 96 24.89 16.15 2.51
CA LEU A 96 25.27 14.89 3.15
C LEU A 96 24.77 14.83 4.59
N ARG A 97 24.98 15.90 5.37
CA ARG A 97 24.48 15.99 6.75
C ARG A 97 22.96 15.83 6.79
N ARG A 98 22.22 16.47 5.88
CA ARG A 98 20.77 16.31 5.75
C ARG A 98 20.36 14.86 5.48
N ALA A 99 21.04 14.19 4.55
CA ALA A 99 20.75 12.80 4.22
C ALA A 99 21.01 11.89 5.44
N LEU A 100 22.16 12.05 6.10
CA LEU A 100 22.52 11.27 7.29
C LEU A 100 21.53 11.52 8.44
N SER A 101 21.18 12.78 8.73
CA SER A 101 20.18 13.12 9.75
C SER A 101 18.81 12.51 9.42
N PHE A 102 18.38 12.58 8.16
CA PHE A 102 17.11 11.99 7.73
C PHE A 102 17.10 10.47 7.91
N PHE A 103 18.06 9.75 7.31
CA PHE A 103 18.09 8.29 7.41
C PHE A 103 18.27 7.81 8.85
N SER A 104 19.05 8.52 9.67
CA SER A 104 19.19 8.16 11.09
C SER A 104 17.87 8.34 11.86
N SER A 105 17.09 9.38 11.54
CA SER A 105 15.79 9.63 12.19
C SER A 105 14.71 8.60 11.88
N ILE A 106 14.90 7.77 10.84
CA ILE A 106 13.94 6.74 10.41
C ILE A 106 14.53 5.33 10.50
N GLN A 107 15.65 5.14 11.20
CA GLN A 107 16.21 3.82 11.44
C GLN A 107 15.40 3.09 12.51
N ALA A 108 15.05 1.83 12.28
CA ALA A 108 14.39 1.00 13.28
C ALA A 108 15.35 0.63 14.43
N HIS A 109 14.80 0.28 15.60
CA HIS A 109 15.58 -0.06 16.79
C HIS A 109 16.44 -1.33 16.64
N ASP A 110 16.10 -2.22 15.71
CA ASP A 110 16.90 -3.40 15.34
C ASP A 110 17.92 -3.10 14.21
N GLY A 111 18.05 -1.84 13.82
CA GLY A 111 19.05 -1.34 12.89
C GLY A 111 18.64 -1.31 11.41
N HIS A 112 17.49 -1.87 11.04
CA HIS A 112 17.03 -1.84 9.63
C HIS A 112 16.34 -0.51 9.27
N TRP A 113 16.05 -0.32 7.98
CA TRP A 113 15.24 0.81 7.50
C TRP A 113 13.89 0.30 7.00
N PRO A 114 12.83 0.45 7.82
CA PRO A 114 11.45 0.28 7.38
C PRO A 114 11.19 1.03 6.09
N ALA A 115 10.54 0.37 5.13
CA ALA A 115 10.09 1.00 3.89
C ALA A 115 8.90 0.24 3.31
N GLU A 116 8.02 0.95 2.63
CA GLU A 116 7.01 0.32 1.78
C GLU A 116 7.70 -0.32 0.56
N CYS A 117 7.54 -1.63 0.40
CA CYS A 117 7.87 -2.28 -0.86
C CYS A 117 6.65 -2.18 -1.79
N ALA A 118 6.46 -1.01 -2.38
CA ALA A 118 5.35 -0.69 -3.30
C ALA A 118 5.55 -1.34 -4.68
N ALA A 119 5.81 -2.64 -4.72
CA ALA A 119 6.10 -3.38 -5.95
C ALA A 119 4.83 -3.67 -6.78
N GLY A 120 3.63 -3.46 -6.22
CA GLY A 120 2.39 -3.35 -6.98
C GLY A 120 1.18 -4.03 -6.37
N LEU A 121 0.02 -3.79 -6.97
CA LEU A 121 -1.24 -4.51 -6.73
C LEU A 121 -1.15 -5.99 -7.14
N THR A 122 0.05 -6.56 -7.25
CA THR A 122 0.31 -7.94 -7.68
C THR A 122 0.50 -8.91 -6.51
N PHE A 123 0.71 -8.43 -5.27
CA PHE A 123 0.88 -9.30 -4.09
C PHE A 123 -0.37 -9.36 -3.20
N LEU A 124 -1.02 -8.22 -3.01
CA LEU A 124 -2.15 -8.11 -2.11
C LEU A 124 -3.41 -8.84 -2.64
N PRO A 125 -3.79 -8.72 -3.93
CA PRO A 125 -4.91 -9.49 -4.48
C PRO A 125 -4.73 -11.01 -4.39
N PRO A 126 -3.60 -11.62 -4.79
CA PRO A 126 -3.37 -13.04 -4.56
C PRO A 126 -3.50 -13.47 -3.09
N LEU A 127 -2.99 -12.67 -2.16
CA LEU A 127 -3.12 -12.96 -0.73
C LEU A 127 -4.58 -12.97 -0.29
N VAL A 128 -5.38 -11.97 -0.70
CA VAL A 128 -6.82 -11.93 -0.40
C VAL A 128 -7.54 -13.13 -1.00
N ILE A 129 -7.22 -13.50 -2.24
CA ILE A 129 -7.80 -14.66 -2.93
C ILE A 129 -7.51 -15.95 -2.14
N VAL A 130 -6.25 -16.20 -1.78
CA VAL A 130 -5.86 -17.40 -1.02
C VAL A 130 -6.53 -17.44 0.36
N LEU A 131 -6.58 -16.30 1.06
CA LEU A 131 -7.23 -16.21 2.37
C LEU A 131 -8.74 -16.43 2.28
N TYR A 132 -9.38 -15.96 1.20
CA TYR A 132 -10.79 -16.22 0.94
C TYR A 132 -11.04 -17.71 0.70
N ILE A 133 -10.26 -18.33 -0.19
CA ILE A 133 -10.40 -19.76 -0.56
C ILE A 133 -10.16 -20.67 0.65
N SER A 134 -9.15 -20.36 1.46
CA SER A 134 -8.83 -21.10 2.68
C SER A 134 -9.79 -20.83 3.86
N GLY A 135 -10.79 -19.96 3.71
CA GLY A 135 -11.68 -19.56 4.80
C GLY A 135 -11.01 -18.76 5.91
N SER A 136 -9.76 -18.33 5.71
CA SER A 136 -8.92 -17.67 6.73
C SER A 136 -8.95 -16.14 6.66
N LEU A 137 -9.73 -15.57 5.74
CA LEU A 137 -9.81 -14.11 5.53
C LEU A 137 -10.18 -13.32 6.79
N ASN A 138 -11.13 -13.79 7.59
CA ASN A 138 -11.53 -13.13 8.85
C ASN A 138 -10.48 -13.31 9.96
N ALA A 139 -9.69 -14.38 9.91
CA ALA A 139 -8.66 -14.65 10.90
C ALA A 139 -7.41 -13.78 10.67
N VAL A 140 -7.09 -13.48 9.40
CA VAL A 140 -5.90 -12.69 9.03
C VAL A 140 -6.22 -11.21 8.86
N PHE A 141 -7.32 -10.87 8.20
CA PHE A 141 -7.74 -9.48 8.01
C PHE A 141 -8.94 -9.13 8.89
N GLY A 142 -8.63 -8.56 10.05
CA GLY A 142 -9.63 -7.88 10.89
C GLY A 142 -10.28 -6.68 10.18
N PRO A 143 -11.33 -6.08 10.75
CA PRO A 143 -12.11 -5.02 10.11
C PRO A 143 -11.29 -3.84 9.59
N GLU A 144 -10.32 -3.38 10.39
CA GLU A 144 -9.47 -2.24 10.01
C GLU A 144 -8.49 -2.60 8.89
N HIS A 145 -7.93 -3.82 8.89
CA HIS A 145 -7.08 -4.28 7.79
C HIS A 145 -7.83 -4.24 6.46
N ARG A 146 -9.10 -4.69 6.44
CA ARG A 146 -9.93 -4.66 5.22
C ARG A 146 -10.16 -3.25 4.72
N LYS A 147 -10.47 -2.32 5.63
CA LYS A 147 -10.64 -0.91 5.28
C LYS A 147 -9.38 -0.34 4.63
N GLU A 148 -8.19 -0.66 5.14
CA GLU A 148 -6.93 -0.20 4.54
C GLU A 148 -6.63 -0.88 3.20
N VAL A 149 -6.93 -2.17 3.04
CA VAL A 149 -6.79 -2.86 1.74
C VAL A 149 -7.71 -2.25 0.68
N ILE A 150 -8.98 -2.02 1.02
CA ILE A 150 -9.95 -1.37 0.14
C ILE A 150 -9.48 0.06 -0.20
N ARG A 151 -9.09 0.85 0.81
CA ARG A 151 -8.54 2.20 0.62
C ARG A 151 -7.31 2.19 -0.28
N TYR A 152 -6.39 1.25 -0.08
CA TYR A 152 -5.20 1.10 -0.90
C TYR A 152 -5.58 0.87 -2.36
N ILE A 153 -6.50 -0.05 -2.65
CA ILE A 153 -6.95 -0.32 -4.02
C ILE A 153 -7.60 0.93 -4.62
N TYR A 154 -8.51 1.60 -3.90
CA TYR A 154 -9.15 2.82 -4.42
C TYR A 154 -8.20 3.97 -4.69
N ASN A 155 -7.20 4.17 -3.83
CA ASN A 155 -6.23 5.23 -4.04
C ASN A 155 -5.35 4.99 -5.29
N HIS A 156 -5.22 3.74 -5.74
CA HIS A 156 -4.41 3.38 -6.90
C HIS A 156 -5.23 3.08 -8.16
N GLN A 157 -6.55 3.34 -8.16
CA GLN A 157 -7.34 3.31 -9.39
C GLN A 157 -6.88 4.45 -10.30
N ASN A 158 -6.66 4.16 -11.57
CA ASN A 158 -6.33 5.16 -12.57
C ASN A 158 -7.59 5.94 -13.00
N GLU A 159 -7.38 7.11 -13.63
CA GLU A 159 -8.49 7.97 -14.08
C GLU A 159 -9.39 7.30 -15.12
N ASP A 160 -8.86 6.32 -15.87
CA ASP A 160 -9.62 5.51 -16.82
C ASP A 160 -10.51 4.45 -16.15
N GLY A 161 -10.41 4.29 -14.83
CA GLY A 161 -11.17 3.32 -14.05
C GLY A 161 -10.47 1.96 -13.86
N GLY A 162 -9.37 1.70 -14.55
CA GLY A 162 -8.61 0.47 -14.38
C GLY A 162 -7.53 0.57 -13.29
N TRP A 163 -6.73 -0.50 -13.17
CA TRP A 163 -5.57 -0.56 -12.29
C TRP A 163 -4.35 -1.14 -13.01
N GLY A 164 -3.18 -0.61 -12.69
CA GLY A 164 -1.91 -1.12 -13.18
C GLY A 164 -1.39 -2.32 -12.40
N GLN A 165 -0.35 -2.97 -12.94
CA GLN A 165 0.36 -4.05 -12.23
C GLN A 165 1.14 -3.50 -11.02
N HIS A 166 1.65 -2.27 -11.13
CA HIS A 166 2.27 -1.50 -10.07
C HIS A 166 1.60 -0.13 -9.94
N VAL A 167 1.85 0.55 -8.82
CA VAL A 167 1.16 1.80 -8.44
C VAL A 167 1.34 2.93 -9.47
N GLU A 168 2.45 2.95 -10.19
CA GLU A 168 2.75 3.91 -11.27
C GLU A 168 2.34 3.44 -12.67
N GLY A 169 1.86 2.21 -12.80
CA GLY A 169 1.60 1.60 -14.09
C GLY A 169 0.28 2.05 -14.72
N PRO A 170 0.19 2.06 -16.07
CA PRO A 170 -1.08 2.23 -16.75
C PRO A 170 -2.00 1.05 -16.43
N SER A 171 -3.30 1.22 -16.67
CA SER A 171 -4.27 0.15 -16.45
C SER A 171 -3.99 -1.07 -17.32
N THR A 172 -4.05 -2.25 -16.71
CA THR A 172 -3.84 -3.52 -17.39
C THR A 172 -4.96 -4.50 -17.06
N MET A 173 -5.20 -5.49 -17.93
CA MET A 173 -6.20 -6.53 -17.64
C MET A 173 -5.87 -7.28 -16.35
N PHE A 174 -4.58 -7.55 -16.11
CA PHE A 174 -4.13 -8.23 -14.91
C PHE A 174 -4.42 -7.43 -13.63
N GLY A 175 -3.89 -6.20 -13.54
CA GLY A 175 -4.08 -5.35 -12.37
C GLY A 175 -5.55 -4.98 -12.12
N SER A 176 -6.30 -4.72 -13.19
CA SER A 176 -7.72 -4.34 -13.10
C SER A 176 -8.59 -5.51 -12.63
N ALA A 177 -8.42 -6.70 -13.21
CA ALA A 177 -9.20 -7.86 -12.82
C ALA A 177 -8.90 -8.27 -11.37
N GLU A 178 -7.63 -8.32 -10.98
CA GLU A 178 -7.23 -8.68 -9.62
C GLU A 178 -7.73 -7.67 -8.57
N SER A 179 -7.61 -6.37 -8.86
CA SER A 179 -8.11 -5.31 -7.97
C SER A 179 -9.63 -5.36 -7.84
N TYR A 180 -10.34 -5.52 -8.96
CA TYR A 180 -11.80 -5.67 -8.95
C TYR A 180 -12.23 -6.89 -8.14
N ILE A 181 -11.65 -8.06 -8.41
CA ILE A 181 -11.97 -9.29 -7.68
C ILE A 181 -11.72 -9.10 -6.18
N THR A 182 -10.58 -8.50 -5.81
CA THR A 182 -10.24 -8.24 -4.41
C THR A 182 -11.28 -7.40 -3.70
N LEU A 183 -11.73 -6.29 -4.31
CA LEU A 183 -12.80 -5.45 -3.76
C LEU A 183 -14.08 -6.28 -3.54
N ARG A 184 -14.45 -7.10 -4.52
CA ARG A 184 -15.65 -7.95 -4.45
C ARG A 184 -15.55 -9.00 -3.33
N LEU A 185 -14.37 -9.58 -3.10
CA LEU A 185 -14.14 -10.55 -2.01
C LEU A 185 -14.10 -9.91 -0.63
N LEU A 186 -13.75 -8.63 -0.55
CA LEU A 186 -13.78 -7.87 0.69
C LEU A 186 -15.16 -7.28 1.01
N GLY A 187 -16.14 -7.48 0.13
CA GLY A 187 -17.55 -7.16 0.35
C GLY A 187 -18.05 -5.92 -0.38
N GLU A 188 -17.20 -5.24 -1.17
CA GLU A 188 -17.61 -4.06 -1.94
C GLU A 188 -18.63 -4.46 -3.03
N GLY A 189 -19.77 -3.79 -3.04
CA GLY A 189 -20.86 -3.89 -4.00
C GLY A 189 -20.51 -3.42 -5.41
N PRO A 190 -21.29 -3.78 -6.45
CA PRO A 190 -20.97 -3.41 -7.84
C PRO A 190 -20.99 -1.90 -8.10
N ALA A 191 -21.69 -1.14 -7.26
CA ALA A 191 -21.81 0.31 -7.32
C ALA A 191 -21.05 1.02 -6.18
N ASP A 192 -20.27 0.28 -5.40
CA ASP A 192 -19.56 0.86 -4.26
C ASP A 192 -18.26 1.55 -4.68
N GLY A 193 -17.64 2.22 -3.72
CA GLY A 193 -16.51 3.11 -3.91
C GLY A 193 -16.91 4.49 -4.43
N GLU A 194 -16.14 5.51 -4.04
CA GLU A 194 -16.36 6.87 -4.50
C GLU A 194 -16.29 6.97 -6.03
N ASP A 195 -17.12 7.84 -6.59
CA ASP A 195 -17.28 8.03 -8.04
C ASP A 195 -17.57 6.72 -8.81
N ASN A 196 -18.23 5.76 -8.16
CA ASN A 196 -18.53 4.43 -8.67
C ASN A 196 -17.27 3.64 -9.07
N ALA A 197 -16.21 3.70 -8.26
CA ALA A 197 -14.92 3.07 -8.53
C ALA A 197 -15.06 1.59 -8.95
N VAL A 198 -15.89 0.79 -8.28
CA VAL A 198 -16.08 -0.63 -8.62
C VAL A 198 -16.72 -0.79 -10.00
N ALA A 199 -17.75 0.00 -10.30
CA ALA A 199 -18.44 -0.03 -11.59
C ALA A 199 -17.53 0.40 -12.75
N ARG A 200 -16.70 1.43 -12.55
CA ARG A 200 -15.71 1.86 -13.55
C ARG A 200 -14.66 0.79 -13.81
N GLY A 201 -14.18 0.14 -12.75
CA GLY A 201 -13.28 -1.01 -12.85
C GLY A 201 -13.83 -2.12 -13.73
N ARG A 202 -15.07 -2.52 -13.45
CA ARG A 202 -15.79 -3.50 -14.27
C ARG A 202 -15.95 -3.04 -15.71
N LYS A 203 -16.37 -1.79 -15.93
CA LYS A 203 -16.53 -1.22 -17.27
C LYS A 203 -15.21 -1.27 -18.05
N TRP A 204 -14.10 -0.86 -17.42
CA TRP A 204 -12.78 -0.91 -18.03
C TRP A 204 -12.43 -2.35 -18.45
N ILE A 205 -12.65 -3.36 -17.59
CA ILE A 205 -12.40 -4.77 -17.93
C ILE A 205 -13.22 -5.20 -19.15
N LEU A 206 -14.52 -4.91 -19.17
CA LEU A 206 -15.43 -5.30 -20.26
C LEU A 206 -15.07 -4.61 -21.58
N ASP A 207 -14.78 -3.31 -21.54
CA ASP A 207 -14.41 -2.53 -22.73
C ASP A 207 -13.09 -3.02 -23.36
N HIS A 208 -12.21 -3.67 -22.58
CA HIS A 208 -10.92 -4.19 -23.02
C HIS A 208 -10.93 -5.70 -23.32
N GLY A 209 -12.10 -6.26 -23.62
CA GLY A 209 -12.25 -7.65 -24.08
C GLY A 209 -12.40 -8.69 -22.97
N GLY A 210 -12.62 -8.25 -21.73
CA GLY A 210 -12.83 -9.11 -20.56
C GLY A 210 -11.59 -9.92 -20.18
N VAL A 211 -11.76 -10.82 -19.19
CA VAL A 211 -10.64 -11.56 -18.59
C VAL A 211 -10.00 -12.62 -19.49
N VAL A 212 -10.52 -12.84 -20.71
CA VAL A 212 -9.96 -13.81 -21.67
C VAL A 212 -8.52 -13.43 -22.07
N GLY A 213 -8.24 -12.13 -22.17
CA GLY A 213 -6.93 -11.58 -22.53
C GLY A 213 -5.93 -11.48 -21.35
N ILE A 214 -6.28 -11.99 -20.17
CA ILE A 214 -5.42 -11.87 -18.99
C ILE A 214 -4.12 -12.72 -19.14
N PRO A 215 -2.96 -12.26 -18.62
CA PRO A 215 -1.72 -13.04 -18.60
C PRO A 215 -1.86 -14.38 -17.85
N SER A 216 -0.91 -15.29 -18.07
CA SER A 216 -0.94 -16.66 -17.52
C SER A 216 -1.09 -16.71 -15.99
N TRP A 217 -0.46 -15.79 -15.26
CA TRP A 217 -0.61 -15.68 -13.81
C TRP A 217 -2.04 -15.32 -13.39
N GLY A 218 -2.70 -14.43 -14.13
CA GLY A 218 -4.12 -14.14 -13.90
C GLY A 218 -5.00 -15.34 -14.19
N LYS A 219 -4.71 -16.09 -15.26
CA LYS A 219 -5.44 -17.34 -15.56
C LYS A 219 -5.30 -18.36 -14.43
N PHE A 220 -4.11 -18.48 -13.84
CA PHE A 220 -3.88 -19.33 -12.68
C PHE A 220 -4.79 -18.91 -11.51
N TRP A 221 -4.79 -17.64 -11.11
CA TRP A 221 -5.62 -17.16 -10.00
C TRP A 221 -7.12 -17.31 -10.25
N LEU A 222 -7.57 -17.04 -11.48
CA LEU A 222 -8.97 -17.24 -11.89
C LEU A 222 -9.38 -18.73 -11.88
N THR A 223 -8.44 -19.64 -12.15
CA THR A 223 -8.70 -21.10 -12.15
C THR A 223 -8.72 -21.69 -10.75
N VAL A 224 -7.82 -21.22 -9.88
CA VAL A 224 -7.76 -21.66 -8.47
C VAL A 224 -9.01 -21.23 -7.70
N PHE A 225 -9.72 -20.21 -8.19
CA PHE A 225 -11.00 -19.78 -7.63
C PHE A 225 -12.07 -20.89 -7.75
N PRO A 226 -12.57 -21.46 -6.64
CA PRO A 226 -13.29 -22.75 -6.67
C PRO A 226 -14.70 -22.72 -7.29
N SER A 227 -15.10 -21.69 -8.03
CA SER A 227 -16.27 -21.84 -8.91
C SER A 227 -16.32 -20.80 -10.03
N LEU A 228 -16.31 -21.31 -11.26
CA LEU A 228 -16.78 -20.63 -12.46
C LEU A 228 -18.17 -19.98 -12.24
N GLN A 229 -18.98 -20.55 -11.34
CA GLN A 229 -20.30 -20.06 -10.93
C GLN A 229 -20.25 -18.72 -10.17
N ILE A 230 -19.22 -18.45 -9.35
CA ILE A 230 -19.05 -17.14 -8.67
C ILE A 230 -18.49 -16.10 -9.65
N LEU A 231 -17.60 -16.49 -10.55
CA LEU A 231 -17.13 -15.59 -11.63
C LEU A 231 -18.30 -15.10 -12.49
N ILE A 232 -19.18 -16.00 -12.91
CA ILE A 232 -20.35 -15.68 -13.74
C ILE A 232 -21.44 -14.92 -12.96
N ASN A 233 -21.73 -15.31 -11.72
CA ASN A 233 -22.85 -14.73 -10.96
C ASN A 233 -22.49 -13.50 -10.11
N TYR A 234 -21.23 -13.33 -9.72
CA TYR A 234 -20.81 -12.32 -8.73
C TYR A 234 -19.87 -11.24 -9.29
N LEU A 235 -19.09 -11.59 -10.31
CA LEU A 235 -18.07 -10.70 -10.87
C LEU A 235 -18.51 -10.07 -12.19
N HIS A 236 -19.32 -10.76 -13.00
CA HIS A 236 -19.87 -10.26 -14.26
C HIS A 236 -18.84 -9.57 -15.17
N ILE A 237 -17.64 -10.14 -15.25
CA ILE A 237 -16.49 -9.71 -16.07
C ILE A 237 -15.95 -10.87 -16.91
#